data_AF-A0A7V4G9U4-F1
#
_entry.id   AF-A0A7V4G9U4-F1
#
_cell.length_a   1.000
_cell.length_b   1.000
_cell.length_c   1.000
_cell.angle_alpha   90.00
_cell.angle_beta   90.00
_cell.angle_gamma   90.00
#
_symmetry.space_group_name_H-M   'P 1'
#
loop_
_entity.id
_entity.type
_entity.pdbx_description
1 polymer ?
#
loop_
_entity_poly.entity_id
_entity_poly.type
_entity_poly.pdbx_seq_one_letter_code
_entity_poly.pdbx_strand_id
1 'polypeptide(L)'
;MNRHFLEFWGKFLLDAAKSQKLLEDITALFQRGLREVPNYARLFKACYGLNEVAEDTPDFLSLWQKAEEDFRKSFQEYLNLLGVVSREEYDALARENEALKDKLAQQEETIQHLRLLVEEKGLGLEAATLEFQQLLKRQGEQFQKFLQGLGQAAQSEENNPDQT
;
A
#
# COMPACT_ATOMS: atom_id res chain seq x y z
N MET A 1 -13.94 -24.46 -3.06
CA MET A 1 -14.79 -24.69 -4.24
C MET A 1 -15.44 -26.05 -4.13
N ASN A 2 -16.71 -26.21 -4.50
CA ASN A 2 -17.38 -27.50 -4.45
C ASN A 2 -17.27 -28.29 -5.77
N ARG A 3 -17.58 -29.59 -5.73
CA ARG A 3 -17.49 -30.50 -6.89
C ARG A 3 -18.42 -30.07 -8.03
N HIS A 4 -19.66 -29.69 -7.71
CA HIS A 4 -20.67 -29.31 -8.70
C HIS A 4 -20.23 -28.10 -9.53
N PHE A 5 -19.60 -27.13 -8.87
CA PHE A 5 -18.99 -25.96 -9.50
C PHE A 5 -17.88 -26.35 -10.47
N LEU A 6 -16.93 -27.20 -10.05
CA LEU A 6 -15.83 -27.63 -10.92
C LEU A 6 -16.32 -28.44 -12.12
N GLU A 7 -17.32 -29.29 -11.91
CA GLU A 7 -17.94 -30.06 -12.98
C GLU A 7 -18.69 -29.17 -13.98
N PHE A 8 -19.46 -28.20 -13.48
CA PHE A 8 -20.09 -27.18 -14.31
C PHE A 8 -19.05 -26.38 -15.09
N TRP A 9 -18.03 -25.87 -14.42
CA TRP A 9 -17.00 -25.02 -15.02
C TRP A 9 -16.20 -25.77 -16.08
N GLY A 10 -15.84 -27.02 -15.82
CA GLY A 10 -15.16 -27.89 -16.78
C GLY A 10 -16.00 -28.14 -18.03
N LYS A 11 -17.28 -28.52 -17.88
CA LYS A 11 -18.19 -28.73 -19.02
C LYS A 11 -18.45 -27.44 -19.79
N PHE A 12 -18.66 -26.33 -19.08
CA PHE A 12 -18.84 -25.01 -19.66
C PHE A 12 -17.66 -24.60 -20.55
N LEU A 13 -16.43 -24.69 -20.03
CA LEU A 13 -15.22 -24.34 -20.78
C LEU A 13 -15.00 -25.27 -21.98
N LEU A 14 -15.29 -26.56 -21.85
CA LEU A 14 -15.19 -27.51 -22.97
C LEU A 14 -16.20 -27.19 -24.08
N ASP A 15 -17.45 -26.87 -23.74
CA ASP A 15 -18.47 -26.53 -24.72
C ASP A 15 -18.20 -25.18 -25.38
N ALA A 16 -17.73 -24.21 -24.60
CA ALA A 16 -17.30 -22.91 -25.09
C ALA A 16 -16.05 -22.98 -25.99
N ALA A 17 -15.12 -23.91 -25.71
CA ALA A 17 -13.98 -24.18 -26.58
C ALA A 17 -14.40 -24.80 -27.92
N LYS A 18 -15.38 -25.72 -27.90
CA LYS A 18 -15.94 -26.31 -29.12
C LYS A 18 -16.71 -25.29 -29.97
N SER A 19 -17.43 -24.36 -29.34
CA SER A 19 -18.18 -23.31 -30.03
C SER A 19 -17.30 -22.19 -30.58
N GLN A 20 -16.03 -22.09 -30.14
CA GLN A 20 -15.14 -20.94 -30.34
C GLN A 20 -15.73 -19.59 -29.88
N LYS A 21 -16.81 -19.61 -29.09
CA LYS A 21 -17.53 -18.41 -28.61
C LYS A 21 -17.31 -18.14 -27.12
N LEU A 22 -16.19 -18.63 -26.58
CA LEU A 22 -15.86 -18.54 -25.16
C LEU A 22 -16.08 -17.15 -24.57
N LEU A 23 -15.66 -16.08 -25.25
CA LEU A 23 -15.81 -14.72 -24.73
C LEU A 23 -17.27 -14.24 -24.71
N GLU A 24 -18.05 -14.56 -25.75
CA GLU A 24 -19.48 -14.21 -25.86
C GLU A 24 -20.30 -15.00 -24.84
N ASP A 25 -20.01 -16.30 -24.72
CA ASP A 25 -20.68 -17.24 -23.82
C ASP A 25 -20.43 -16.90 -22.35
N ILE A 26 -19.17 -16.55 -22.01
CA ILE A 26 -18.81 -15.99 -20.71
C ILE A 26 -19.57 -14.69 -20.49
N THR A 27 -19.47 -13.72 -21.41
CA THR A 27 -20.09 -12.40 -21.24
C THR A 27 -21.61 -12.52 -21.04
N ALA A 28 -22.28 -13.37 -21.81
CA ALA A 28 -23.71 -13.63 -21.67
C ALA A 28 -24.05 -14.26 -20.31
N LEU A 29 -23.25 -15.22 -19.83
CA LEU A 29 -23.43 -15.80 -18.50
C LEU A 29 -23.32 -14.74 -17.40
N PHE A 30 -22.36 -13.83 -17.49
CA PHE A 30 -22.15 -12.77 -16.48
C PHE A 30 -23.19 -11.65 -16.55
N GLN A 31 -23.64 -11.27 -17.76
CA GLN A 31 -24.57 -10.15 -17.93
C GLN A 31 -26.04 -10.55 -17.76
N ARG A 32 -26.41 -11.74 -18.23
CA ARG A 32 -27.80 -12.23 -18.30
C ARG A 32 -28.09 -13.31 -17.27
N GLY A 33 -27.06 -13.89 -16.67
CA GLY A 33 -27.20 -14.93 -15.66
C GLY A 33 -27.55 -16.31 -16.23
N LEU A 34 -27.48 -17.31 -15.34
CA LEU A 34 -27.64 -18.73 -15.68
C LEU A 34 -29.02 -19.08 -16.27
N ARG A 35 -30.08 -18.34 -15.89
CA ARG A 35 -31.45 -18.63 -16.33
C ARG A 35 -31.75 -18.17 -17.75
N GLU A 36 -31.10 -17.10 -18.20
CA GLU A 36 -31.39 -16.48 -19.50
C GLU A 36 -30.64 -17.12 -20.67
N VAL A 37 -29.71 -18.04 -20.38
CA VAL A 37 -29.00 -18.82 -21.40
C VAL A 37 -29.44 -20.29 -21.30
N PRO A 38 -30.39 -20.76 -22.13
CA PRO A 38 -31.05 -22.06 -21.97
C PRO A 38 -30.11 -23.26 -21.90
N ASN A 39 -29.00 -23.21 -22.64
CA ASN A 39 -28.00 -24.28 -22.64
C ASN A 39 -27.26 -24.36 -21.28
N TYR A 40 -26.92 -23.22 -20.69
CA TYR A 40 -26.25 -23.17 -19.39
C TYR A 40 -27.20 -23.40 -18.22
N ALA A 41 -28.46 -22.98 -18.35
CA ALA A 41 -29.50 -23.36 -17.40
C ALA A 41 -29.63 -24.89 -17.31
N ARG A 42 -29.65 -25.59 -18.45
CA ARG A 42 -29.72 -27.05 -18.50
C ARG A 42 -28.46 -27.70 -17.91
N LEU A 43 -27.28 -27.18 -18.26
CA LEU A 43 -26.01 -27.67 -17.73
C LEU A 43 -25.94 -27.50 -16.20
N PHE A 44 -26.35 -26.34 -15.70
CA PHE A 44 -26.42 -26.03 -14.28
C PHE A 44 -27.37 -26.99 -13.57
N LYS A 45 -28.59 -27.18 -14.11
CA LYS A 45 -29.56 -28.12 -13.55
C LYS A 45 -28.99 -29.55 -13.48
N ALA A 46 -28.25 -29.97 -14.51
CA ALA A 46 -27.62 -31.29 -14.53
C ALA A 46 -26.50 -31.43 -13.49
N CYS A 47 -25.63 -30.43 -13.36
CA CYS A 47 -24.51 -30.46 -12.43
C CYS A 47 -24.96 -30.39 -10.96
N TYR A 48 -26.05 -29.71 -10.67
CA TYR A 48 -26.58 -29.50 -9.31
C TYR A 48 -27.77 -30.41 -8.95
N GLY A 49 -28.10 -31.39 -9.80
CA GLY A 49 -29.15 -32.39 -9.51
C GLY A 49 -30.59 -31.84 -9.56
N LEU A 50 -30.81 -30.70 -10.22
CA LEU A 50 -32.13 -30.06 -10.34
C LEU A 50 -33.00 -30.69 -11.43
N ASN A 51 -32.46 -31.58 -12.26
CA ASN A 51 -33.22 -32.24 -13.34
C ASN A 51 -34.28 -33.24 -12.82
N GLU A 52 -34.14 -33.70 -11.58
CA GLU A 52 -35.00 -34.74 -10.99
C GLU A 52 -36.22 -34.14 -10.28
N VAL A 53 -36.33 -32.82 -10.21
CA VAL A 53 -37.36 -32.10 -9.46
C VAL A 53 -38.23 -31.28 -10.42
N ALA A 54 -39.54 -31.38 -10.28
CA ALA A 54 -40.49 -30.63 -11.10
C ALA A 54 -40.40 -29.12 -10.81
N GLU A 55 -40.31 -28.30 -11.86
CA GLU A 55 -40.03 -26.86 -11.77
C GLU A 55 -41.12 -26.06 -11.02
N ASP A 56 -42.35 -26.58 -10.99
CA ASP A 56 -43.51 -25.94 -10.34
C ASP A 56 -43.61 -26.23 -8.83
N THR A 57 -42.60 -26.89 -8.25
CA THR A 57 -42.62 -27.24 -6.82
C THR A 57 -41.86 -26.20 -5.97
N PRO A 58 -42.32 -25.92 -4.74
CA PRO A 58 -41.55 -25.12 -3.78
C PRO A 58 -40.15 -25.72 -3.51
N ASP A 59 -40.04 -27.04 -3.58
CA ASP A 59 -38.79 -27.78 -3.41
C ASP A 59 -37.77 -27.42 -4.50
N PHE A 60 -38.20 -27.29 -5.76
CA PHE A 60 -37.34 -26.83 -6.84
C PHE A 60 -36.79 -25.43 -6.60
N LEU A 61 -37.64 -24.49 -6.14
CA LEU A 61 -37.20 -23.12 -5.86
C LEU A 61 -36.14 -23.07 -4.76
N SER A 62 -36.34 -23.84 -3.68
CA SER A 62 -35.38 -23.91 -2.57
C SER A 62 -34.05 -24.55 -3.00
N LEU A 63 -34.09 -25.63 -3.76
CA LEU A 63 -32.91 -26.29 -4.31
C LEU A 63 -32.16 -25.38 -5.28
N TRP A 64 -32.88 -24.61 -6.10
CA TRP A 64 -32.28 -23.64 -7.00
C TRP A 64 -31.53 -22.56 -6.21
N GLN A 65 -32.16 -21.96 -5.20
CA GLN A 65 -31.53 -20.92 -4.38
C GLN A 65 -30.26 -21.44 -3.70
N LYS A 66 -30.31 -22.65 -3.15
CA LYS A 66 -29.14 -23.28 -2.54
C LYS A 66 -28.03 -23.54 -3.55
N ALA A 67 -28.37 -24.09 -4.73
CA ALA A 67 -27.40 -24.32 -5.80
C ALA A 67 -26.75 -23.02 -6.27
N GLU A 68 -27.53 -21.93 -6.37
CA GLU A 68 -27.06 -20.62 -6.75
C GLU A 68 -26.11 -20.02 -5.69
N GLU A 69 -26.44 -20.13 -4.41
CA GLU A 69 -25.60 -19.68 -3.31
C GLU A 69 -24.27 -20.44 -3.29
N ASP A 70 -24.33 -21.77 -3.40
CA ASP A 70 -23.17 -22.66 -3.47
C ASP A 70 -22.27 -22.36 -4.69
N PHE A 71 -22.89 -22.07 -5.84
CA PHE A 71 -22.20 -21.64 -7.05
C PHE A 71 -21.50 -20.30 -6.84
N ARG A 72 -22.22 -19.29 -6.33
CA ARG A 72 -21.70 -17.94 -6.09
C ARG A 72 -20.50 -17.97 -5.15
N LYS A 73 -20.59 -18.74 -4.06
CA LYS A 73 -19.49 -18.93 -3.11
C LYS A 73 -18.29 -19.59 -3.77
N SER A 74 -18.50 -20.70 -4.48
CA SER A 74 -17.39 -21.39 -5.18
C SER A 74 -16.75 -20.52 -6.26
N PHE A 75 -17.57 -19.72 -6.96
CA PHE A 75 -17.10 -18.81 -7.99
C PHE A 75 -16.26 -17.67 -7.40
N GLN A 76 -16.66 -17.11 -6.27
CA GLN A 76 -15.86 -16.11 -5.55
C GLN A 76 -14.52 -16.70 -5.07
N GLU A 77 -14.52 -17.93 -4.52
CA GLU A 77 -13.29 -18.63 -4.15
C GLU A 77 -12.37 -18.87 -5.36
N TYR A 78 -12.94 -19.17 -6.54
CA TYR A 78 -12.19 -19.32 -7.79
C TYR A 78 -11.56 -18.00 -8.24
N LEU A 79 -12.31 -16.89 -8.21
CA LEU A 79 -11.79 -15.56 -8.55
C LEU A 79 -10.68 -15.13 -7.60
N ASN A 80 -10.84 -15.38 -6.31
CA ASN A 80 -9.81 -15.10 -5.30
C ASN A 80 -8.53 -15.89 -5.58
N LEU A 81 -8.64 -17.16 -6.01
CA LEU A 81 -7.47 -17.97 -6.39
C LEU A 81 -6.73 -17.37 -7.59
N LEU A 82 -7.45 -16.75 -8.53
CA LEU A 82 -6.88 -16.07 -9.69
C LEU A 82 -6.39 -14.65 -9.39
N GLY A 83 -6.54 -14.18 -8.15
CA GLY A 83 -6.19 -12.80 -7.77
C GLY A 83 -7.08 -11.74 -8.41
N VAL A 84 -8.29 -12.12 -8.86
CA VAL A 84 -9.26 -11.18 -9.42
C VAL A 84 -10.00 -10.50 -8.29
N VAL A 85 -9.89 -9.18 -8.22
CA VAL A 85 -10.60 -8.33 -7.25
C VAL A 85 -11.86 -7.75 -7.88
N SER A 86 -12.82 -7.38 -7.04
CA SER A 86 -14.00 -6.66 -7.52
C SER A 86 -13.61 -5.28 -8.05
N ARG A 87 -14.44 -4.72 -8.93
CA ARG A 87 -14.22 -3.35 -9.43
C ARG A 87 -14.28 -2.31 -8.32
N GLU A 88 -15.15 -2.52 -7.33
CA GLU A 88 -15.27 -1.63 -6.17
C GLU A 88 -13.99 -1.62 -5.32
N GLU A 89 -13.41 -2.79 -5.05
CA GLU A 89 -12.12 -2.92 -4.36
C GLU A 89 -11.00 -2.28 -5.18
N TYR A 90 -10.98 -2.47 -6.50
CA TYR A 90 -10.03 -1.81 -7.38
C TYR A 90 -10.17 -0.28 -7.34
N ASP A 91 -11.38 0.25 -7.46
CA ASP A 91 -11.66 1.69 -7.44
C ASP A 91 -11.37 2.31 -6.07
N ALA A 92 -11.57 1.56 -4.98
CA ALA A 92 -11.16 1.96 -3.64
C ALA A 92 -9.62 2.05 -3.53
N LEU A 93 -8.92 1.02 -3.99
CA LEU A 93 -7.46 0.96 -3.99
C LEU A 93 -6.86 2.06 -4.89
N ALA A 94 -7.47 2.34 -6.04
CA ALA A 94 -7.04 3.40 -6.95
C ALA A 94 -7.13 4.78 -6.27
N ARG A 95 -8.24 5.07 -5.58
CA ARG A 95 -8.41 6.31 -4.81
C ARG A 95 -7.41 6.45 -3.68
N GLU A 96 -7.14 5.37 -2.95
CA GLU A 96 -6.10 5.37 -1.90
C GLU A 96 -4.71 5.63 -2.50
N ASN A 97 -4.41 5.03 -3.65
CA ASN A 97 -3.14 5.23 -4.34
C ASN A 97 -2.95 6.69 -4.79
N GLU A 98 -4.00 7.32 -5.29
CA GLU A 98 -3.98 8.76 -5.62
C GLU A 98 -3.75 9.61 -4.37
N ALA A 99 -4.48 9.36 -3.28
CA ALA A 99 -4.30 10.10 -2.02
C ALA A 99 -2.89 9.92 -1.42
N LEU A 100 -2.28 8.74 -1.58
CA LEU A 100 -0.90 8.48 -1.15
C LEU A 100 0.12 9.23 -2.02
N LYS A 101 -0.10 9.32 -3.33
CA LYS A 101 0.76 10.11 -4.22
C LYS A 101 0.73 11.59 -3.86
N ASP A 102 -0.45 12.14 -3.56
CA ASP A 102 -0.58 13.53 -3.13
C ASP A 102 0.15 13.79 -1.81
N LYS A 103 0.02 12.87 -0.84
CA LYS A 103 0.76 12.97 0.43
C LYS A 103 2.27 12.89 0.22
N LEU A 104 2.75 12.01 -0.65
CA LEU A 104 4.17 11.92 -0.99
C LEU A 104 4.68 13.22 -1.61
N ALA A 105 3.93 13.83 -2.52
CA ALA A 105 4.30 15.11 -3.12
C ALA A 105 4.40 16.22 -2.05
N GLN A 106 3.41 16.33 -1.15
CA GLN A 106 3.43 17.30 -0.05
C GLN A 106 4.60 17.07 0.92
N GLN A 107 4.90 15.80 1.23
CA GLN A 107 6.03 15.46 2.09
C GLN A 107 7.37 15.81 1.42
N GLU A 108 7.51 15.54 0.12
CA GLU A 108 8.72 15.88 -0.64
C GLU A 108 8.94 17.40 -0.67
N GLU A 109 7.89 18.19 -0.93
CA GLU A 109 7.94 19.66 -0.85
C GLU A 109 8.34 20.14 0.55
N THR A 110 7.76 19.54 1.60
CA THR A 110 8.09 19.87 2.99
C THR A 110 9.55 19.56 3.29
N ILE A 111 10.05 18.40 2.86
CA ILE A 111 11.46 18.01 3.05
C ILE A 111 12.39 18.97 2.33
N GLN A 112 12.07 19.36 1.09
CA GLN A 112 12.86 20.34 0.34
C GLN A 112 12.90 21.69 1.05
N HIS A 113 11.74 22.19 1.49
CA HIS A 113 11.66 23.45 2.23
C HIS A 113 12.44 23.40 3.56
N LEU A 114 12.34 22.28 4.29
CA LEU A 114 13.11 22.10 5.53
C LEU A 114 14.62 22.04 5.26
N ARG A 115 15.07 21.39 4.18
CA ARG A 115 16.48 21.38 3.78
C ARG A 115 16.98 22.78 3.48
N LEU A 116 16.22 23.57 2.70
CA LEU A 116 16.53 24.97 2.42
C LEU A 116 16.62 25.81 3.69
N LEU A 117 15.69 25.64 4.64
CA LEU A 117 15.72 26.34 5.93
C LEU A 117 16.95 25.99 6.78
N VAL A 118 17.39 24.72 6.76
CA VAL A 118 18.60 24.28 7.48
C VAL A 118 19.85 24.89 6.86
N GLU A 119 19.91 24.96 5.53
CA GLU A 119 20.97 25.65 4.79
C GLU A 119 20.97 27.16 5.07
N GLU A 120 19.83 27.82 4.95
CA GLU A 120 19.68 29.28 5.11
C GLU A 120 19.96 29.73 6.55
N LYS A 121 19.45 29.01 7.55
CA LYS A 121 19.70 29.34 8.96
C LYS A 121 21.10 28.99 9.42
N GLY A 122 21.93 28.39 8.55
CA GLY A 122 23.24 27.88 8.95
C GLY A 122 23.11 26.98 10.18
N LEU A 123 22.10 26.10 10.22
CA LEU A 123 21.93 25.12 11.29
C LEU A 123 22.52 23.76 10.90
N GLY A 124 23.20 23.71 9.76
CA GLY A 124 23.97 22.56 9.31
C GLY A 124 25.21 22.31 10.17
N LEU A 125 25.75 21.10 10.04
CA LEU A 125 26.93 20.61 10.75
C LEU A 125 28.16 21.55 10.58
N GLU A 126 28.28 22.21 9.43
CA GLU A 126 29.35 23.17 9.11
C GLU A 126 29.28 24.45 9.95
N ALA A 127 28.09 25.00 10.19
CA ALA A 127 27.95 26.20 10.98
C ALA A 127 28.16 25.93 12.48
N ALA A 128 27.69 24.78 12.97
CA ALA A 128 27.97 24.32 14.34
C ALA A 128 29.47 24.09 14.56
N THR A 129 30.18 23.54 13.57
CA THR A 129 31.65 23.37 13.64
C THR A 129 32.39 24.71 13.56
N LEU A 130 31.90 25.67 12.76
CA LEU A 130 32.47 27.02 12.68
C LEU A 130 32.34 27.76 14.02
N GLU A 131 31.17 27.73 14.66
CA GLU A 131 30.98 28.32 15.99
C GLU A 131 31.89 27.66 17.04
N PHE A 132 32.01 26.33 17.00
CA PHE A 132 32.90 25.61 17.90
C PHE A 132 34.38 26.01 17.70
N GLN A 133 34.81 26.20 16.45
CA GLN A 133 36.16 26.68 16.12
C GLN A 133 36.41 28.09 16.66
N GLN A 134 35.42 28.99 16.57
CA GLN A 134 35.52 30.33 17.12
C GLN A 134 35.59 30.32 18.66
N LEU A 135 34.85 29.40 19.29
CA LEU A 135 34.85 29.22 20.74
C LEU A 135 36.22 28.72 21.25
N LEU A 136 36.84 27.77 20.54
CA LEU A 136 38.20 27.31 20.81
C LEU A 136 39.24 28.43 20.67
N LYS A 137 39.15 29.26 19.63
CA LYS A 137 40.03 30.43 19.48
C LYS A 137 39.89 31.41 20.63
N ARG A 138 38.65 31.74 21.04
CA ARG A 138 38.41 32.63 22.20
C ARG A 138 38.99 32.06 23.49
N GLN A 139 38.81 30.76 23.75
CA GLN A 139 39.42 30.12 24.92
C GLN A 139 40.94 30.18 24.87
N GLY A 140 41.54 29.92 23.71
CA GLY A 140 42.99 30.02 23.52
C GLY A 140 43.53 31.43 23.80
N GLU A 141 42.85 32.46 23.28
CA GLU A 141 43.19 33.86 23.54
C GLU A 141 43.03 34.24 25.01
N GLN A 142 41.97 33.77 25.67
CA GLN A 142 41.76 34.00 27.11
C GLN A 142 42.84 33.33 27.95
N PHE A 143 43.22 32.10 27.62
CA PHE A 143 44.30 31.40 28.28
C PHE A 143 45.65 32.08 28.07
N GLN A 144 45.93 32.54 26.85
CA GLN A 144 47.16 33.28 26.54
C GLN A 144 47.22 34.62 27.30
N LYS A 145 46.10 35.35 27.38
CA LYS A 145 46.00 36.57 28.21
C LYS A 145 46.22 36.27 29.69
N PHE A 146 45.69 35.16 30.19
CA PHE A 146 45.91 34.73 31.56
C PHE A 146 47.39 34.45 31.84
N LEU A 147 48.07 33.69 30.97
CA LEU A 147 49.50 33.42 31.09
C LEU A 147 50.36 34.70 30.99
N GLN A 148 50.00 35.62 30.10
CA GLN A 148 50.67 36.93 30.02
C GLN A 148 50.46 37.75 31.29
N GLY A 149 49.25 37.73 31.86
CA GLY A 149 48.95 38.39 33.12
C GLY A 149 49.75 37.82 34.30
N LEU A 150 49.90 36.49 34.37
CA LEU A 150 50.77 35.84 35.36
C LEU A 150 52.25 36.17 35.15
N GLY A 151 52.72 36.15 33.90
CA GLY A 151 54.10 36.51 33.57
C GLY A 151 54.42 37.97 33.91
N GLN A 152 53.47 38.88 33.65
CA GLN A 152 53.60 40.29 34.02
C GLN A 152 53.55 40.47 35.54
N ALA A 153 52.69 39.74 36.27
CA ALA A 153 52.65 39.79 37.74
C ALA A 153 53.97 39.29 38.36
N ALA A 154 54.53 38.19 37.85
CA ALA A 154 55.82 37.66 38.30
C ALA A 154 56.99 38.62 37.99
N GLN A 155 56.99 39.27 36.82
CA GLN A 155 57.98 40.30 36.47
C GLN A 155 57.82 41.60 37.27
N SER A 156 56.60 41.90 37.73
CA SER A 156 56.31 43.04 38.60
C SER A 156 56.83 42.81 40.02
N GLU A 157 56.85 41.56 40.49
CA GLU A 157 57.47 41.17 41.76
C GLU A 157 59.01 41.16 41.68
N GLU A 158 59.60 40.85 40.53
CA GLU A 158 61.06 40.78 40.34
C GLU A 158 61.73 42.16 40.12
N ASN A 159 60.98 43.17 39.66
CA ASN A 159 61.46 44.54 39.43
C ASN A 159 61.23 45.51 40.61
N ASN A 160 60.88 44.99 41.79
CA ASN A 160 60.87 45.80 43.01
C ASN A 160 61.99 45.36 43.97
N PRO A 161 63.27 45.64 43.67
CA PRO A 161 64.32 45.56 44.66
C PRO A 161 64.19 46.79 45.58
N ASP A 162 64.07 46.52 46.87
CA ASP A 162 64.05 47.46 47.99
C ASP A 162 62.83 48.39 48.15
N GLN A 163 62.06 48.13 49.21
CA GLN A 163 62.03 49.04 50.36
C GLN A 163 61.52 48.31 51.61
N THR A 164 62.45 48.18 52.58
CA THR A 164 62.31 48.20 54.06
C THR A 164 61.00 47.76 54.72
#